data_AF-A0A7L1DK34-F1
#
_entry.id   AF-A0A7L1DK34-F1
#
_cell.length_a   1.000
_cell.length_b   1.000
_cell.length_c   1.000
_cell.angle_alpha   90.00
_cell.angle_beta   90.00
_cell.angle_gamma   90.00
#
_symmetry.space_group_name_H-M   'P 1'
#
loop_
_entity.id
_entity.type
_entity.pdbx_description
1 polymer ?
#
loop_
_entity_poly.entity_id
_entity_poly.type
_entity_poly.pdbx_seq_one_letter_code
_entity_poly.pdbx_strand_id
1 'polypeptide(L)'
;LARMQFLQTLSRKPGGLEMLFQIPFCQKQLPHKCLATSARIYSKKKKESGYEQVDQEKYRNLVYSVTSYKTSTQTPETIFEEDNLLYGPPDKHRAPVQAGTKTPKNWVPLINPNKRIPPASSDSNLPRKIELQKTKMPSVTRVLQQTLSPQQVFYLERWKQKMTAELGKEGFEEYTKNLFLQGELFHSALESIFLSEEVAAKEKSEGDVISGYLASVEHVLEDISEVKALESGVHHESLQYLGLVDCVAKYRGRMCVIDWKTSEKPKPFLKNTYDNPLQVAAYIGAINHDANYDFQVHCGLIVVAYKDGSPAHPHFMDPELCSQYWNKWLLRLEEYMDKN
;
A
#
# COMPACT_ATOMS: atom_id res chain seq x y z
N LEU A 1 0.44 66.65 20.79
CA LEU A 1 -0.18 66.89 19.47
C LEU A 1 0.11 65.64 18.62
N ALA A 2 -0.75 64.63 18.51
CA ALA A 2 -2.12 64.61 17.96
C ALA A 2 -2.19 64.92 16.45
N ARG A 3 -2.25 63.85 15.62
CA ARG A 3 -3.27 63.58 14.57
C ARG A 3 -2.84 62.29 13.82
N MET A 4 -3.58 61.17 13.92
CA MET A 4 -4.86 60.81 13.25
C MET A 4 -4.76 60.88 11.72
N GLN A 5 -5.33 59.99 10.91
CA GLN A 5 -5.98 58.66 10.98
C GLN A 5 -6.54 58.42 9.53
N PHE A 6 -7.06 57.21 9.27
CA PHE A 6 -7.93 56.74 8.16
C PHE A 6 -7.24 56.29 6.85
N LEU A 7 -7.25 55.00 6.45
CA LEU A 7 -8.32 54.03 6.09
C LEU A 7 -9.03 54.31 4.75
N GLN A 8 -8.90 53.39 3.78
CA GLN A 8 -9.99 52.57 3.18
C GLN A 8 -9.49 51.79 1.92
N THR A 9 -9.45 50.44 1.95
CA THR A 9 -10.36 49.44 1.28
C THR A 9 -10.21 49.35 -0.25
N LEU A 10 -10.23 48.23 -0.99
CA LEU A 10 -10.73 46.83 -0.97
C LEU A 10 -10.06 46.14 -2.22
N SER A 11 -9.79 44.84 -2.41
CA SER A 11 -10.70 43.68 -2.44
C SER A 11 -9.94 42.39 -2.86
N ARG A 12 -10.25 41.25 -2.19
CA ARG A 12 -10.38 39.83 -2.65
C ARG A 12 -9.26 39.15 -3.46
N LYS A 13 -8.88 37.86 -3.31
CA LYS A 13 -9.09 36.66 -2.44
C LYS A 13 -8.27 35.49 -3.12
N PRO A 14 -8.17 34.24 -2.60
CA PRO A 14 -7.40 33.78 -1.45
C PRO A 14 -6.37 32.66 -1.79
N GLY A 15 -5.34 32.51 -0.94
CA GLY A 15 -4.39 31.39 -0.95
C GLY A 15 -4.96 30.12 -0.29
N GLY A 16 -4.44 28.96 -0.70
CA GLY A 16 -4.83 27.64 -0.21
C GLY A 16 -4.45 27.42 1.25
N LEU A 17 -5.39 26.84 2.01
CA LEU A 17 -5.20 26.43 3.39
C LEU A 17 -4.48 25.07 3.45
N GLU A 18 -3.32 25.05 4.10
CA GLU A 18 -2.83 23.89 4.84
C GLU A 18 -3.67 23.75 6.12
N MET A 19 -4.25 22.58 6.35
CA MET A 19 -5.08 22.28 7.51
C MET A 19 -4.41 21.21 8.37
N LEU A 20 -3.66 21.68 9.36
CA LEU A 20 -3.38 21.00 10.61
C LEU A 20 -4.70 20.81 11.38
N PHE A 21 -5.04 19.60 11.78
CA PHE A 21 -6.16 19.35 12.69
C PHE A 21 -5.69 18.77 14.03
N GLN A 22 -5.76 19.62 15.05
CA GLN A 22 -5.85 19.24 16.45
C GLN A 22 -7.29 18.82 16.77
N ILE A 23 -7.44 17.78 17.59
CA ILE A 23 -8.71 17.18 18.03
C ILE A 23 -9.15 17.85 19.34
N PRO A 24 -10.42 18.29 19.49
CA PRO A 24 -11.03 18.48 20.81
C PRO A 24 -11.98 17.33 21.16
N PHE A 25 -11.74 16.77 22.33
CA PHE A 25 -12.56 15.78 23.03
C PHE A 25 -13.90 16.41 23.47
N CYS A 26 -15.03 15.73 23.26
CA CYS A 26 -16.28 16.08 23.94
C CYS A 26 -17.18 14.84 24.15
N GLN A 27 -17.36 14.46 25.41
CA GLN A 27 -18.34 13.48 25.89
C GLN A 27 -19.77 13.96 25.67
N LYS A 28 -20.68 13.02 25.36
CA LYS A 28 -22.02 12.96 25.97
C LYS A 28 -22.72 11.62 25.72
N GLN A 29 -23.18 11.03 26.83
CA GLN A 29 -24.05 9.86 26.94
C GLN A 29 -25.50 10.19 26.54
N LEU A 30 -26.28 9.20 26.10
CA LEU A 30 -27.76 9.13 26.21
C LEU A 30 -28.23 7.68 25.89
N PRO A 31 -29.45 7.25 26.31
CA PRO A 31 -29.62 6.03 27.09
C PRO A 31 -30.52 4.98 26.43
N HIS A 32 -30.45 3.77 26.96
CA HIS A 32 -31.35 2.66 26.69
C HIS A 32 -32.81 2.96 27.04
N LYS A 33 -33.74 2.59 26.14
CA LYS A 33 -35.09 2.12 26.51
C LYS A 33 -35.55 1.00 25.59
N CYS A 34 -35.94 -0.10 26.23
CA CYS A 34 -36.54 -1.30 25.68
C CYS A 34 -38.07 -1.14 25.69
N LEU A 35 -38.77 -1.56 24.63
CA LEU A 35 -40.19 -1.92 24.68
C LEU A 35 -40.47 -3.02 23.64
N ALA A 36 -40.91 -4.17 24.13
CA ALA A 36 -41.46 -5.28 23.36
C ALA A 36 -42.98 -5.09 23.15
N THR A 37 -43.54 -5.62 22.06
CA THR A 37 -44.89 -6.21 22.06
C THR A 37 -45.17 -7.08 20.82
N SER A 38 -45.57 -8.31 21.15
CA SER A 38 -46.38 -9.34 20.49
C SER A 38 -46.89 -9.26 19.03
N ALA A 39 -46.94 -10.46 18.45
CA ALA A 39 -47.49 -10.85 17.16
C ALA A 39 -49.03 -10.74 17.04
N ARG A 40 -49.50 -10.46 15.81
CA ARG A 40 -50.80 -10.93 15.28
C ARG A 40 -50.68 -11.25 13.78
N ILE A 41 -51.13 -12.45 13.42
CA ILE A 41 -51.39 -12.90 12.04
C ILE A 41 -52.82 -12.50 11.69
N TYR A 42 -53.03 -11.82 10.54
CA TYR A 42 -54.29 -11.80 9.81
C TYR A 42 -54.05 -11.54 8.32
N SER A 43 -54.96 -12.07 7.50
CA SER A 43 -54.82 -12.47 6.10
C SER A 43 -55.27 -11.43 5.06
N LYS A 44 -54.64 -11.53 3.87
CA LYS A 44 -55.05 -11.11 2.51
C LYS A 44 -55.64 -9.71 2.28
N LYS A 45 -54.91 -8.90 1.49
CA LYS A 45 -55.43 -8.22 0.29
C LYS A 45 -54.30 -7.97 -0.73
N LYS A 46 -54.52 -8.48 -1.94
CA LYS A 46 -53.65 -8.40 -3.13
C LYS A 46 -53.62 -6.94 -3.60
N LYS A 47 -52.43 -6.33 -3.66
CA LYS A 47 -52.20 -5.02 -4.32
C LYS A 47 -51.55 -5.35 -5.65
N GLU A 48 -52.28 -5.12 -6.75
CA GLU A 48 -51.72 -5.16 -8.10
C GLU A 48 -50.55 -4.17 -8.19
N SER A 49 -49.38 -4.71 -8.49
CA SER A 49 -48.19 -3.95 -8.84
C SER A 49 -48.37 -3.42 -10.25
N GLY A 50 -48.17 -2.11 -10.46
CA GLY A 50 -48.26 -1.44 -11.77
C GLY A 50 -47.21 -1.85 -12.80
N TYR A 51 -46.76 -3.11 -12.77
CA TYR A 51 -45.76 -3.71 -13.65
C TYR A 51 -46.33 -4.84 -14.54
N GLU A 52 -47.66 -4.95 -14.67
CA GLU A 52 -48.31 -6.00 -15.49
C GLU A 52 -48.83 -5.52 -16.86
N GLN A 53 -48.39 -4.36 -17.35
CA GLN A 53 -48.69 -3.89 -18.72
C GLN A 53 -47.45 -3.49 -19.52
N VAL A 54 -46.34 -4.19 -19.31
CA VAL A 54 -45.20 -4.08 -20.24
C VAL A 54 -45.40 -5.13 -21.33
N ASP A 55 -45.65 -4.66 -22.55
CA ASP A 55 -45.65 -5.47 -23.76
C ASP A 55 -44.30 -6.19 -23.87
N GLN A 56 -44.30 -7.47 -23.47
CA GLN A 56 -43.10 -8.30 -23.39
C GLN A 56 -42.48 -8.50 -24.77
N GLU A 57 -43.27 -8.41 -25.84
CA GLU A 57 -42.78 -8.53 -27.20
C GLU A 57 -42.07 -7.26 -27.66
N LYS A 58 -42.59 -6.09 -27.26
CA LYS A 58 -41.92 -4.80 -27.46
C LYS A 58 -40.63 -4.67 -26.65
N TYR A 59 -40.61 -5.17 -25.41
CA TYR A 59 -39.40 -5.22 -24.58
C TYR A 59 -38.37 -6.20 -25.16
N ARG A 60 -38.82 -7.38 -25.63
CA ARG A 60 -37.96 -8.36 -26.30
C ARG A 60 -37.38 -7.80 -27.59
N ASN A 61 -38.15 -7.08 -28.39
CA ASN A 61 -37.68 -6.46 -29.63
C ASN A 61 -36.71 -5.30 -29.36
N LEU A 62 -36.88 -4.55 -28.25
CA LEU A 62 -35.92 -3.54 -27.82
C LEU A 62 -34.60 -4.18 -27.35
N VAL A 63 -34.67 -5.24 -26.54
CA VAL A 63 -33.49 -6.01 -26.11
C VAL A 63 -32.79 -6.63 -27.32
N TYR A 64 -33.54 -7.17 -28.28
CA TYR A 64 -33.00 -7.72 -29.53
C TYR A 64 -32.39 -6.64 -30.44
N SER A 65 -32.98 -5.45 -30.51
CA SER A 65 -32.45 -4.31 -31.26
C SER A 65 -31.16 -3.74 -30.65
N VAL A 66 -31.01 -3.81 -29.33
CA VAL A 66 -29.80 -3.34 -28.62
C VAL A 66 -28.69 -4.40 -28.65
N THR A 67 -29.04 -5.69 -28.76
CA THR A 67 -28.08 -6.80 -28.81
C THR A 67 -27.69 -7.22 -30.24
N SER A 68 -28.45 -6.84 -31.27
CA SER A 68 -28.17 -7.23 -32.68
C SER A 68 -27.14 -6.36 -33.39
N TYR A 69 -26.68 -5.25 -32.81
CA TYR A 69 -25.51 -4.53 -33.30
C TYR A 69 -24.21 -5.06 -32.67
N LYS A 70 -23.86 -6.32 -32.99
CA LYS A 70 -22.47 -6.78 -32.91
C LYS A 70 -21.76 -6.41 -34.22
N THR A 71 -21.12 -5.23 -34.24
CA THR A 71 -19.92 -5.01 -35.06
C THR A 71 -18.90 -4.20 -34.26
N SER A 72 -18.24 -4.88 -33.33
CA SER A 72 -16.81 -4.67 -33.07
C SER A 72 -16.29 -5.90 -32.34
N THR A 73 -15.20 -6.50 -32.82
CA THR A 73 -14.62 -7.76 -32.35
C THR A 73 -13.85 -7.63 -31.02
N GLN A 74 -14.34 -6.82 -30.07
CA GLN A 74 -13.65 -6.50 -28.82
C GLN A 74 -14.59 -6.40 -27.61
N THR A 75 -15.46 -7.38 -27.41
CA THR A 75 -16.20 -7.50 -26.14
C THR A 75 -15.97 -8.90 -25.57
N PRO A 76 -15.24 -9.03 -24.45
CA PRO A 76 -14.96 -10.34 -23.89
C PRO A 76 -16.17 -10.94 -23.17
N GLU A 77 -16.35 -12.25 -23.25
CA GLU A 77 -17.53 -12.97 -22.74
C GLU A 77 -17.29 -13.58 -21.35
N THR A 78 -16.10 -13.38 -20.75
CA THR A 78 -15.78 -13.82 -19.38
C THR A 78 -14.93 -12.82 -18.59
N ILE A 79 -15.08 -12.81 -17.25
CA ILE A 79 -14.30 -11.98 -16.30
C ILE A 79 -12.77 -12.17 -16.50
N PHE A 80 -12.33 -13.37 -16.88
CA PHE A 80 -10.92 -13.66 -17.18
C PHE A 80 -10.39 -12.93 -18.42
N GLU A 81 -11.23 -12.69 -19.42
CA GLU A 81 -10.83 -11.94 -20.61
C GLU A 81 -10.87 -10.43 -20.37
N GLU A 82 -11.75 -9.93 -19.49
CA GLU A 82 -11.70 -8.55 -19.01
C GLU A 82 -10.41 -8.26 -18.23
N ASP A 83 -9.95 -9.18 -17.37
CA ASP A 83 -8.68 -9.03 -16.65
C ASP A 83 -7.48 -9.10 -17.61
N ASN A 84 -7.52 -9.95 -18.64
CA ASN A 84 -6.52 -9.91 -19.72
C ASN A 84 -6.57 -8.61 -20.55
N LEU A 85 -7.71 -7.93 -20.62
CA LEU A 85 -7.83 -6.60 -21.23
C LEU A 85 -7.37 -5.48 -20.28
N LEU A 86 -7.55 -5.67 -18.97
CA LEU A 86 -7.18 -4.73 -17.91
C LEU A 86 -5.68 -4.75 -17.63
N TYR A 87 -5.05 -5.92 -17.75
CA TYR A 87 -3.64 -6.19 -17.43
C TYR A 87 -2.79 -6.59 -18.64
N GLY A 88 -3.40 -6.82 -19.81
CA GLY A 88 -2.77 -7.30 -21.04
C GLY A 88 -2.41 -8.80 -21.01
N PRO A 89 -2.35 -9.51 -22.16
CA PRO A 89 -1.50 -10.70 -22.22
C PRO A 89 -0.05 -10.27 -21.90
N PRO A 90 0.79 -11.12 -21.28
CA PRO A 90 2.22 -10.86 -21.26
C PRO A 90 2.63 -10.78 -22.72
N ASP A 91 2.92 -9.57 -23.18
CA ASP A 91 3.37 -9.35 -24.54
C ASP A 91 4.49 -10.37 -24.79
N LYS A 92 4.37 -11.12 -25.89
CA LYS A 92 5.54 -11.73 -26.51
C LYS A 92 6.38 -10.56 -27.02
N HIS A 93 7.02 -9.85 -26.11
CA HIS A 93 7.94 -8.79 -26.45
C HIS A 93 9.11 -9.47 -27.16
N ARG A 94 9.14 -9.25 -28.47
CA ARG A 94 10.35 -8.89 -29.21
C ARG A 94 11.35 -8.31 -28.22
N ALA A 95 12.54 -8.93 -28.16
CA ALA A 95 13.61 -8.56 -27.23
C ALA A 95 13.64 -7.04 -27.06
N PRO A 96 13.66 -6.52 -25.82
CA PRO A 96 13.71 -5.08 -25.62
C PRO A 96 14.85 -4.55 -26.48
N VAL A 97 14.55 -3.56 -27.32
CA VAL A 97 15.58 -2.68 -27.86
C VAL A 97 16.41 -2.30 -26.64
N GLN A 98 17.67 -2.74 -26.61
CA GLN A 98 18.55 -2.54 -25.47
C GLN A 98 18.48 -1.05 -25.13
N ALA A 99 17.71 -0.72 -24.09
CA ALA A 99 17.85 0.55 -23.43
C ALA A 99 19.28 0.52 -22.97
N GLY A 100 20.16 1.26 -23.68
CA GLY A 100 21.60 1.21 -23.46
C GLY A 100 21.85 1.22 -21.97
N THR A 101 22.66 0.28 -21.49
CA THR A 101 22.88 -0.05 -20.08
C THR A 101 23.24 1.22 -19.32
N LYS A 102 22.23 1.97 -18.87
CA LYS A 102 22.43 3.21 -18.11
C LYS A 102 22.93 2.73 -16.76
N THR A 103 24.22 2.85 -16.55
CA THR A 103 24.85 2.63 -15.25
C THR A 103 24.59 3.86 -14.39
N PRO A 104 24.23 3.69 -13.11
CA PRO A 104 24.16 4.82 -12.18
C PRO A 104 25.46 5.63 -12.19
N LYS A 105 25.36 6.95 -12.26
CA LYS A 105 26.49 7.88 -12.10
C LYS A 105 27.09 7.77 -10.69
N ASN A 106 26.24 7.70 -9.66
CA ASN A 106 26.63 7.62 -8.26
C ASN A 106 26.43 6.18 -7.75
N TRP A 107 27.31 5.29 -8.18
CA TRP A 107 27.22 3.88 -7.79
C TRP A 107 27.80 3.63 -6.39
N VAL A 108 26.96 3.09 -5.52
CA VAL A 108 27.33 2.58 -4.19
C VAL A 108 26.92 1.11 -4.14
N PRO A 109 27.76 0.19 -3.61
CA PRO A 109 27.39 -1.22 -3.52
C PRO A 109 26.21 -1.43 -2.56
N LEU A 110 25.38 -2.46 -2.79
CA LEU A 110 24.27 -2.78 -1.87
C LEU A 110 24.78 -3.26 -0.50
N ILE A 111 25.86 -4.06 -0.51
CA ILE A 111 26.52 -4.57 0.67
C ILE A 111 27.72 -3.68 0.98
N ASN A 112 27.86 -3.26 2.24
CA ASN A 112 28.97 -2.42 2.67
C ASN A 112 30.11 -3.28 3.26
N PRO A 113 31.19 -3.57 2.51
CA PRO A 113 32.29 -4.39 3.03
C PRO A 113 33.01 -3.76 4.22
N ASN A 114 32.87 -2.44 4.41
CA ASN A 114 33.51 -1.71 5.50
C ASN A 114 32.63 -1.62 6.75
N LYS A 115 31.44 -2.22 6.75
CA LYS A 115 30.54 -2.18 7.91
C LYS A 115 31.14 -3.01 9.04
N ARG A 116 31.38 -2.38 10.19
CA ARG A 116 31.83 -3.08 11.39
C ARG A 116 30.64 -3.81 12.00
N ILE A 117 30.68 -5.14 11.95
CA ILE A 117 29.71 -6.01 12.62
C ILE A 117 30.38 -6.45 13.93
N PRO A 118 29.92 -5.98 15.10
CA PRO A 118 30.44 -6.43 16.38
C PRO A 118 30.29 -7.96 16.50
N PRO A 119 31.22 -8.65 17.20
CA PRO A 119 30.99 -10.04 17.58
C PRO A 119 29.70 -10.10 18.40
N ALA A 120 28.87 -11.12 18.17
CA ALA A 120 27.55 -11.25 18.78
C ALA A 120 27.65 -11.10 20.30
N SER A 121 27.36 -9.90 20.81
CA SER A 121 27.17 -9.67 22.23
C SER A 121 25.77 -10.11 22.57
N SER A 122 25.64 -10.96 23.58
CA SER A 122 24.42 -11.06 24.37
C SER A 122 24.05 -9.63 24.77
N ASP A 123 22.94 -9.09 24.27
CA ASP A 123 22.11 -8.07 24.93
C ASP A 123 21.30 -7.25 23.92
N SER A 124 20.16 -7.81 23.54
CA SER A 124 18.81 -7.26 23.76
C SER A 124 17.88 -8.06 22.85
N ASN A 125 17.03 -8.91 23.42
CA ASN A 125 16.05 -9.70 22.64
C ASN A 125 15.00 -8.81 21.94
N LEU A 126 14.99 -7.51 22.22
CA LEU A 126 13.99 -6.60 21.70
C LEU A 126 14.40 -6.07 20.30
N PRO A 127 13.48 -6.07 19.32
CA PRO A 127 13.71 -5.45 18.02
C PRO A 127 14.05 -3.97 18.12
N ARG A 128 14.98 -3.50 17.27
CA ARG A 128 15.35 -2.07 17.17
C ARG A 128 14.20 -1.27 16.55
N LYS A 129 13.77 -0.21 17.24
CA LYS A 129 12.83 0.80 16.74
C LYS A 129 13.45 2.19 16.80
N ILE A 130 13.99 2.66 15.68
CA ILE A 130 14.61 3.99 15.57
C ILE A 130 13.56 4.98 15.08
N GLU A 131 13.39 6.11 15.78
CA GLU A 131 12.47 7.16 15.33
C GLU A 131 13.01 7.87 14.07
N LEU A 132 12.14 8.04 13.08
CA LEU A 132 12.49 8.73 11.84
C LEU A 132 12.63 10.23 12.09
N GLN A 133 13.85 10.75 11.92
CA GLN A 133 14.14 12.17 12.12
C GLN A 133 13.63 13.02 10.94
N LYS A 134 13.12 14.21 11.26
CA LYS A 134 12.71 15.20 10.24
C LYS A 134 13.95 15.83 9.62
N THR A 135 14.36 15.35 8.46
CA THR A 135 15.50 15.89 7.71
C THR A 135 15.06 16.41 6.33
N LYS A 136 16.00 16.99 5.58
CA LYS A 136 15.79 17.40 4.18
C LYS A 136 15.84 16.22 3.19
N MET A 137 16.23 15.03 3.64
CA MET A 137 16.36 13.86 2.77
C MET A 137 14.97 13.37 2.33
N PRO A 138 14.76 13.03 1.05
CA PRO A 138 13.51 12.44 0.60
C PRO A 138 13.33 11.03 1.17
N SER A 139 12.06 10.64 1.40
CA SER A 139 11.74 9.26 1.73
C SER A 139 11.80 8.37 0.49
N VAL A 140 12.08 7.07 0.67
CA VAL A 140 12.01 6.06 -0.40
C VAL A 140 10.68 6.13 -1.15
N THR A 141 9.58 6.20 -0.41
CA THR A 141 8.22 6.32 -0.99
C THR A 141 8.06 7.59 -1.85
N ARG A 142 8.60 8.73 -1.41
CA ARG A 142 8.57 10.00 -2.16
C ARG A 142 9.38 9.92 -3.44
N VAL A 143 10.58 9.33 -3.39
CA VAL A 143 11.43 9.12 -4.57
C VAL A 143 10.69 8.27 -5.60
N LEU A 144 10.14 7.12 -5.20
CA LEU A 144 9.42 6.21 -6.09
C LEU A 144 8.20 6.89 -6.73
N GLN A 145 7.40 7.60 -5.93
CA GLN A 145 6.21 8.31 -6.40
C GLN A 145 6.52 9.41 -7.43
N GLN A 146 7.56 10.22 -7.20
CA GLN A 146 7.92 11.34 -8.09
C GLN A 146 8.68 10.91 -9.35
N THR A 147 9.06 9.64 -9.44
CA THR A 147 9.80 9.09 -10.58
C THR A 147 9.00 8.09 -11.40
N LEU A 148 7.72 7.88 -11.09
CA LEU A 148 6.86 6.94 -11.82
C LEU A 148 6.96 7.11 -13.33
N SER A 149 7.05 5.99 -14.06
CA SER A 149 7.10 6.04 -15.52
C SER A 149 5.81 6.65 -16.09
N PRO A 150 5.85 7.29 -17.27
CA PRO A 150 4.65 7.86 -17.89
C PRO A 150 3.52 6.82 -18.07
N GLN A 151 3.88 5.57 -18.36
CA GLN A 151 2.93 4.46 -18.47
C GLN A 151 2.28 4.11 -17.13
N GLN A 152 3.06 4.02 -16.04
CA GLN A 152 2.50 3.80 -14.70
C GLN A 152 1.57 4.94 -14.28
N VAL A 153 1.98 6.20 -14.50
CA VAL A 153 1.16 7.38 -14.22
C VAL A 153 -0.17 7.32 -14.98
N PHE A 154 -0.12 6.97 -16.27
CA PHE A 154 -1.32 6.84 -17.11
C PHE A 154 -2.31 5.80 -16.56
N TYR A 155 -1.84 4.60 -16.20
CA TYR A 155 -2.72 3.55 -15.67
C TYR A 155 -3.28 3.88 -14.29
N LEU A 156 -2.49 4.52 -13.42
CA LEU A 156 -2.96 4.96 -12.10
C LEU A 156 -4.05 6.03 -12.23
N GLU A 157 -3.86 7.00 -13.13
CA GLU A 157 -4.87 8.04 -13.37
C GLU A 157 -6.14 7.45 -13.98
N ARG A 158 -6.01 6.51 -14.93
CA ARG A 158 -7.16 5.79 -15.49
C ARG A 158 -7.93 5.01 -14.44
N TRP A 159 -7.24 4.29 -13.56
CA TRP A 159 -7.86 3.56 -12.44
C TRP A 159 -8.59 4.52 -11.50
N LYS A 160 -7.95 5.65 -11.13
CA LYS A 160 -8.56 6.67 -10.29
C LYS A 160 -9.83 7.26 -10.92
N GLN A 161 -9.81 7.55 -12.22
CA GLN A 161 -10.99 8.04 -12.94
C GLN A 161 -12.12 7.01 -12.94
N LYS A 162 -11.81 5.72 -13.15
CA LYS A 162 -12.78 4.62 -13.06
C LYS A 162 -13.42 4.56 -11.67
N MET A 163 -12.61 4.53 -10.61
CA MET A 163 -13.11 4.47 -9.22
C MET A 163 -13.93 5.70 -8.85
N THR A 164 -13.52 6.89 -9.31
CA THR A 164 -14.28 8.13 -9.08
C THR A 164 -15.62 8.12 -9.81
N ALA A 165 -15.69 7.53 -11.02
CA ALA A 165 -16.94 7.39 -11.76
C ALA A 165 -17.89 6.36 -11.13
N GLU A 166 -17.35 5.28 -10.55
CA GLU A 166 -18.13 4.21 -9.91
C GLU A 166 -18.63 4.58 -8.51
N LEU A 167 -17.78 5.18 -7.67
CA LEU A 167 -18.07 5.47 -6.26
C LEU A 167 -18.50 6.93 -6.01
N GLY A 168 -18.32 7.81 -7.00
CA GLY A 168 -18.35 9.25 -6.79
C GLY A 168 -17.09 9.77 -6.09
N LYS A 169 -16.93 11.10 -6.06
CA LYS A 169 -15.75 11.74 -5.45
C LYS A 169 -15.63 11.44 -3.95
N GLU A 170 -16.72 11.61 -3.21
CA GLU A 170 -16.77 11.37 -1.76
C GLU A 170 -16.56 9.88 -1.44
N GLY A 171 -17.21 8.98 -2.20
CA GLY A 171 -17.02 7.54 -2.04
C GLY A 171 -15.60 7.07 -2.34
N PHE A 172 -14.93 7.68 -3.33
CA PHE A 172 -13.52 7.40 -3.61
C PHE A 172 -12.58 7.90 -2.50
N GLU A 173 -12.85 9.07 -1.92
CA GLU A 173 -12.11 9.60 -0.77
C GLU A 173 -12.28 8.70 0.47
N GLU A 174 -13.50 8.24 0.75
CA GLU A 174 -13.79 7.29 1.82
C GLU A 174 -13.13 5.93 1.59
N TYR A 175 -13.24 5.38 0.37
CA TYR A 175 -12.57 4.14 -0.02
C TYR A 175 -11.06 4.22 0.21
N THR A 176 -10.43 5.30 -0.25
CA THR A 176 -8.99 5.52 -0.09
C THR A 176 -8.61 5.62 1.39
N LYS A 177 -9.38 6.36 2.20
CA LYS A 177 -9.16 6.47 3.65
C LYS A 177 -9.26 5.12 4.34
N ASN A 178 -10.26 4.31 4.00
CA ASN A 178 -10.45 2.97 4.56
C ASN A 178 -9.31 2.01 4.16
N LEU A 179 -8.80 2.13 2.94
CA LEU A 179 -7.65 1.33 2.47
C LEU A 179 -6.39 1.65 3.29
N PHE A 180 -6.10 2.93 3.54
CA PHE A 180 -4.97 3.33 4.37
C PHE A 180 -5.14 2.89 5.82
N LEU A 181 -6.32 3.07 6.41
CA LEU A 181 -6.61 2.65 7.78
C LEU A 181 -6.42 1.13 7.95
N GLN A 182 -6.91 0.32 7.00
CA GLN A 182 -6.71 -1.14 7.02
C GLN A 182 -5.23 -1.52 6.96
N GLY A 183 -4.43 -0.81 6.15
CA GLY A 183 -2.99 -1.00 6.10
C GLY A 183 -2.32 -0.66 7.42
N GLU A 184 -2.63 0.50 8.01
CA GLU A 184 -2.07 0.93 9.29
C GLU A 184 -2.39 -0.07 10.41
N LEU A 185 -3.66 -0.46 10.55
CA LEU A 185 -4.09 -1.46 11.54
C LEU A 185 -3.39 -2.82 11.34
N PHE A 186 -3.19 -3.24 10.09
CA PHE A 186 -2.49 -4.48 9.78
C PHE A 186 -1.02 -4.42 10.21
N HIS A 187 -0.31 -3.33 9.92
CA HIS A 187 1.08 -3.15 10.36
C HIS A 187 1.18 -3.07 11.90
N SER A 188 0.30 -2.32 12.56
CA SER A 188 0.27 -2.24 14.03
C SER A 188 0.01 -3.60 14.68
N ALA A 189 -0.85 -4.43 14.09
CA ALA A 189 -1.09 -5.78 14.56
C ALA A 189 0.13 -6.69 14.38
N LEU A 190 0.84 -6.60 13.25
CA LEU A 190 2.08 -7.34 13.02
C LEU A 190 3.20 -6.91 13.98
N GLU A 191 3.36 -5.60 14.19
CA GLU A 191 4.29 -5.07 15.19
C GLU A 191 3.98 -5.64 16.57
N SER A 192 2.69 -5.61 16.97
CA SER A 192 2.25 -6.18 18.24
C SER A 192 2.55 -7.67 18.33
N ILE A 193 2.30 -8.47 17.28
CA ILE A 193 2.59 -9.92 17.26
C ILE A 193 4.08 -10.19 17.53
N PHE A 194 4.98 -9.44 16.87
CA PHE A 194 6.43 -9.64 17.05
C PHE A 194 6.99 -9.10 18.37
N LEU A 195 6.31 -8.13 19.01
CA LEU A 195 6.67 -7.65 20.36
C LEU A 195 6.04 -8.51 21.47
N SER A 196 4.88 -9.11 21.21
CA SER A 196 4.06 -9.83 22.20
C SER A 196 4.47 -11.28 22.45
N GLU A 197 5.66 -11.73 22.04
CA GLU A 197 6.24 -12.96 22.61
C GLU A 197 6.37 -12.90 24.16
N GLU A 198 6.20 -11.72 24.79
CA GLU A 198 6.07 -11.55 26.25
C GLU A 198 4.74 -10.97 26.78
N VAL A 199 3.82 -10.48 25.95
CA VAL A 199 2.56 -9.85 26.44
C VAL A 199 1.36 -10.23 25.60
N ALA A 200 0.84 -11.42 25.87
CA ALA A 200 -0.51 -11.79 25.48
C ALA A 200 -1.54 -11.02 26.33
N ALA A 201 -2.62 -10.59 25.66
CA ALA A 201 -3.86 -10.02 26.20
C ALA A 201 -3.92 -8.49 26.37
N LYS A 202 -4.40 -7.83 25.31
CA LYS A 202 -5.24 -6.61 25.22
C LYS A 202 -5.11 -6.16 23.75
N GLU A 203 -6.12 -6.03 22.89
CA GLU A 203 -7.55 -5.76 23.02
C GLU A 203 -8.28 -6.40 21.82
N LYS A 204 -9.40 -7.08 22.10
CA LYS A 204 -10.15 -7.89 21.13
C LYS A 204 -11.31 -7.11 20.48
N SER A 205 -11.12 -5.81 20.20
CA SER A 205 -12.18 -4.95 19.64
C SER A 205 -11.96 -4.46 18.21
N GLU A 206 -10.77 -4.63 17.63
CA GLU A 206 -10.48 -4.27 16.22
C GLU A 206 -10.23 -5.47 15.30
N GLY A 207 -10.27 -6.68 15.88
CA GLY A 207 -9.84 -7.91 15.21
C GLY A 207 -10.64 -8.30 13.96
N ASP A 208 -11.87 -7.81 13.78
CA ASP A 208 -12.72 -8.24 12.66
C ASP A 208 -12.25 -7.67 11.30
N VAL A 209 -11.82 -6.40 11.26
CA VAL A 209 -11.49 -5.69 10.01
C VAL A 209 -10.23 -6.22 9.34
N ILE A 210 -9.24 -6.63 10.14
CA ILE A 210 -7.95 -7.15 9.64
C ILE A 210 -7.79 -8.66 9.82
N SER A 211 -8.81 -9.35 10.35
CA SER A 211 -8.78 -10.80 10.61
C SER A 211 -8.35 -11.61 9.39
N GLY A 212 -8.91 -11.28 8.22
CA GLY A 212 -8.56 -11.94 6.96
C GLY A 212 -7.10 -11.74 6.58
N TYR A 213 -6.56 -10.52 6.71
CA TYR A 213 -5.15 -10.28 6.43
C TYR A 213 -4.23 -11.02 7.40
N LEU A 214 -4.58 -11.10 8.69
CA LEU A 214 -3.79 -11.84 9.68
C LEU A 214 -3.81 -13.36 9.41
N ALA A 215 -4.98 -13.91 9.11
CA ALA A 215 -5.11 -15.32 8.70
C ALA A 215 -4.32 -15.61 7.40
N SER A 216 -4.32 -14.68 6.45
CA SER A 216 -3.59 -14.80 5.19
C SER A 216 -2.08 -15.00 5.40
N VAL A 217 -1.48 -14.31 6.37
CA VAL A 217 -0.03 -14.34 6.63
C VAL A 217 0.41 -15.36 7.68
N GLU A 218 -0.51 -16.05 8.36
CA GLU A 218 -0.20 -16.98 9.46
C GLU A 218 0.92 -17.97 9.10
N HIS A 219 0.80 -18.64 7.95
CA HIS A 219 1.80 -19.58 7.46
C HIS A 219 3.17 -18.95 7.12
N VAL A 220 3.23 -17.64 6.86
CA VAL A 220 4.49 -16.92 6.62
C VAL A 220 5.13 -16.52 7.96
N LEU A 221 4.31 -16.18 8.96
CA LEU A 221 4.79 -15.83 10.30
C LEU A 221 5.49 -17.02 10.98
N GLU A 222 5.02 -18.25 10.74
CA GLU A 222 5.67 -19.49 11.23
C GLU A 222 7.12 -19.67 10.72
N ASP A 223 7.42 -19.11 9.55
CA ASP A 223 8.74 -19.18 8.90
C ASP A 223 9.68 -18.03 9.32
N ILE A 224 9.19 -17.09 10.15
CA ILE A 224 9.94 -15.90 10.60
C ILE A 224 10.53 -16.13 12.00
N SER A 225 11.79 -15.77 12.18
CA SER A 225 12.50 -15.81 13.47
C SER A 225 13.52 -14.69 13.58
N GLU A 226 14.07 -14.48 14.78
CA GLU A 226 15.14 -13.50 15.06
C GLU A 226 14.85 -12.10 14.50
N VAL A 227 13.75 -11.50 14.97
CA VAL A 227 13.39 -10.13 14.61
C VAL A 227 14.43 -9.15 15.15
N LYS A 228 15.09 -8.42 14.25
CA LYS A 228 16.16 -7.45 14.56
C LYS A 228 15.67 -6.01 14.59
N ALA A 229 14.66 -5.67 13.80
CA ALA A 229 14.08 -4.33 13.75
C ALA A 229 12.61 -4.38 13.34
N LEU A 230 11.80 -3.47 13.90
CA LEU A 230 10.38 -3.28 13.59
C LEU A 230 10.09 -1.79 13.49
N GLU A 231 9.33 -1.37 12.46
CA GLU A 231 8.88 0.01 12.22
C GLU A 231 10.02 1.02 12.50
N SER A 232 11.17 0.76 11.85
CA SER A 232 12.46 1.32 12.23
C SER A 232 12.97 2.28 11.17
N GLY A 233 13.33 3.50 11.59
CA GLY A 233 13.85 4.54 10.71
C GLY A 233 15.27 4.22 10.23
N VAL A 234 15.47 4.29 8.91
CA VAL A 234 16.75 4.05 8.25
C VAL A 234 17.16 5.26 7.43
N HIS A 235 18.46 5.54 7.33
CA HIS A 235 18.97 6.55 6.40
C HIS A 235 20.22 6.08 5.69
N HIS A 236 20.39 6.52 4.44
CA HIS A 236 21.61 6.31 3.69
C HIS A 236 22.35 7.64 3.55
N GLU A 237 23.41 7.83 4.32
CA GLU A 237 24.14 9.12 4.37
C GLU A 237 24.74 9.48 3.01
N SER A 238 25.46 8.58 2.34
CA SER A 238 26.13 8.92 1.07
C SER A 238 25.15 9.19 -0.08
N LEU A 239 24.01 8.50 -0.13
CA LEU A 239 23.00 8.65 -1.18
C LEU A 239 21.87 9.60 -0.80
N GLN A 240 21.89 10.17 0.40
CA GLN A 240 21.00 11.22 0.87
C GLN A 240 19.50 10.89 0.80
N TYR A 241 19.08 9.67 1.17
CA TYR A 241 17.66 9.31 1.34
C TYR A 241 17.38 8.62 2.69
N LEU A 242 16.10 8.56 3.08
CA LEU A 242 15.65 7.90 4.31
C LEU A 242 14.39 7.03 4.09
N GLY A 243 14.03 6.23 5.08
CA GLY A 243 12.86 5.36 5.03
C GLY A 243 12.42 4.85 6.38
N LEU A 244 11.24 4.25 6.42
CA LEU A 244 10.75 3.49 7.57
C LEU A 244 10.58 2.04 7.10
N VAL A 245 11.32 1.13 7.72
CA VAL A 245 11.29 -0.30 7.37
C VAL A 245 10.30 -1.01 8.26
N ASP A 246 9.38 -1.77 7.66
CA ASP A 246 8.36 -2.50 8.41
C ASP A 246 8.99 -3.52 9.36
N CYS A 247 9.84 -4.41 8.83
CA CYS A 247 10.48 -5.46 9.63
C CYS A 247 11.83 -5.91 9.04
N VAL A 248 12.76 -6.26 9.92
CA VAL A 248 13.98 -6.99 9.58
C VAL A 248 14.08 -8.23 10.45
N ALA A 249 14.03 -9.41 9.83
CA ALA A 249 14.03 -10.69 10.53
C ALA A 249 14.60 -11.81 9.65
N LYS A 250 14.87 -12.98 10.23
CA LYS A 250 15.18 -14.18 9.45
C LYS A 250 13.89 -14.79 8.92
N TYR A 251 13.82 -14.97 7.60
CA TYR A 251 12.81 -15.80 6.95
C TYR A 251 13.47 -17.08 6.45
N ARG A 252 13.03 -18.24 6.93
CA ARG A 252 13.65 -19.55 6.63
C ARG A 252 15.17 -19.54 6.82
N GLY A 253 15.62 -18.94 7.93
CA GLY A 253 17.04 -18.84 8.31
C GLY A 253 17.85 -17.75 7.59
N ARG A 254 17.27 -17.00 6.64
CA ARG A 254 17.97 -15.92 5.91
C ARG A 254 17.52 -14.55 6.37
N MET A 255 18.46 -13.69 6.76
CA MET A 255 18.17 -12.32 7.20
C MET A 255 17.61 -11.50 6.03
N CYS A 256 16.39 -10.98 6.19
CA CYS A 256 15.63 -10.28 5.16
C CYS A 256 15.09 -8.94 5.67
N VAL A 257 15.01 -7.95 4.77
CA VAL A 257 14.06 -6.86 4.91
C VAL A 257 12.70 -7.39 4.47
N ILE A 258 11.70 -7.30 5.34
CA ILE A 258 10.34 -7.77 5.09
C ILE A 258 9.44 -6.55 4.91
N ASP A 259 8.72 -6.50 3.79
CA ASP A 259 7.78 -5.44 3.42
C ASP A 259 6.37 -6.06 3.32
N TRP A 260 5.50 -5.67 4.23
CA TRP A 260 4.14 -6.20 4.35
C TRP A 260 3.19 -5.38 3.47
N LYS A 261 2.30 -6.05 2.74
CA LYS A 261 1.35 -5.39 1.84
C LYS A 261 -0.02 -6.02 1.93
N THR A 262 -1.04 -5.19 2.08
CA THR A 262 -2.44 -5.61 1.90
C THR A 262 -2.84 -5.52 0.43
N SER A 263 -3.70 -6.43 -0.02
CA SER A 263 -4.29 -6.35 -1.34
C SER A 263 -5.67 -6.99 -1.42
N GLU A 264 -6.56 -6.39 -2.20
CA GLU A 264 -7.85 -7.00 -2.58
C GLU A 264 -7.72 -7.92 -3.79
N LYS A 265 -6.64 -7.80 -4.57
CA LYS A 265 -6.40 -8.61 -5.78
C LYS A 265 -5.20 -9.51 -5.60
N PRO A 266 -5.24 -10.76 -6.10
CA PRO A 266 -4.12 -11.68 -6.01
C PRO A 266 -2.90 -11.13 -6.77
N LYS A 267 -1.73 -11.24 -6.15
CA LYS A 267 -0.43 -10.87 -6.74
C LYS A 267 0.52 -12.08 -6.71
N PRO A 268 0.31 -13.08 -7.59
CA PRO A 268 1.04 -14.34 -7.52
C PRO A 268 2.50 -14.26 -7.97
N PHE A 269 2.90 -13.21 -8.69
CA PHE A 269 4.28 -13.02 -9.14
C PHE A 269 4.87 -11.69 -8.64
N LEU A 270 6.18 -11.66 -8.42
CA LEU A 270 6.91 -10.44 -8.02
C LEU A 270 6.64 -9.24 -8.95
N LYS A 271 6.49 -9.47 -10.26
CA LYS A 271 6.14 -8.40 -11.22
C LYS A 271 4.79 -7.73 -10.94
N ASN A 272 3.88 -8.39 -10.23
CA ASN A 272 2.57 -7.83 -9.83
C ASN A 272 2.68 -6.87 -8.64
N THR A 273 3.85 -6.75 -8.01
CA THR A 273 4.10 -5.85 -6.86
C THR A 273 4.72 -4.51 -7.27
N TYR A 274 4.87 -4.24 -8.58
CA TYR A 274 5.32 -2.96 -9.13
C TYR A 274 6.66 -2.50 -8.54
N ASP A 275 6.66 -1.37 -7.79
CA ASP A 275 7.85 -0.75 -7.23
C ASP A 275 8.23 -1.33 -5.84
N ASN A 276 7.45 -2.27 -5.28
CA ASN A 276 7.78 -2.88 -3.98
C ASN A 276 9.20 -3.51 -3.94
N PRO A 277 9.70 -4.18 -5.00
CA PRO A 277 11.07 -4.69 -5.00
C PRO A 277 12.14 -3.58 -4.95
N LEU A 278 11.84 -2.39 -5.52
CA LEU A 278 12.73 -1.22 -5.42
C LEU A 278 12.74 -0.66 -3.99
N GLN A 279 11.57 -0.61 -3.34
CA GLN A 279 11.45 -0.17 -1.95
C GLN A 279 12.25 -1.08 -1.01
N VAL A 280 12.10 -2.40 -1.14
CA VAL A 280 12.89 -3.37 -0.36
C VAL A 280 14.40 -3.22 -0.61
N ALA A 281 14.82 -3.12 -1.87
CA ALA A 281 16.23 -2.92 -2.19
C ALA A 281 16.79 -1.59 -1.61
N ALA A 282 16.00 -0.51 -1.66
CA ALA A 282 16.37 0.78 -1.08
C ALA A 282 16.58 0.69 0.44
N TYR A 283 15.70 -0.02 1.14
CA TYR A 283 15.80 -0.26 2.58
C TYR A 283 16.99 -1.14 2.95
N ILE A 284 17.27 -2.21 2.19
CA ILE A 284 18.48 -3.02 2.38
C ILE A 284 19.74 -2.14 2.25
N GLY A 285 19.82 -1.33 1.19
CA GLY A 285 20.95 -0.44 0.97
C GLY A 285 21.13 0.58 2.09
N ALA A 286 20.03 1.16 2.59
CA ALA A 286 20.06 2.09 3.71
C ALA A 286 20.56 1.40 4.98
N ILE A 287 19.95 0.29 5.39
CA ILE A 287 20.38 -0.49 6.57
C ILE A 287 21.87 -0.83 6.49
N ASN A 288 22.35 -1.29 5.34
CA ASN A 288 23.75 -1.70 5.19
C ASN A 288 24.75 -0.53 5.27
N HIS A 289 24.32 0.71 5.08
CA HIS A 289 25.16 1.91 5.16
C HIS A 289 24.84 2.81 6.34
N ASP A 290 23.85 2.43 7.16
CA ASP A 290 23.48 3.15 8.38
C ASP A 290 24.28 2.63 9.58
N ALA A 291 24.94 3.56 10.28
CA ALA A 291 25.78 3.28 11.44
C ALA A 291 24.97 2.86 12.69
N ASN A 292 23.66 3.13 12.72
CA ASN A 292 22.78 2.73 13.82
C ASN A 292 22.45 1.24 13.82
N TYR A 293 22.73 0.55 12.72
CA TYR A 293 22.51 -0.89 12.58
C TYR A 293 23.84 -1.61 12.62
N ASP A 294 23.96 -2.62 13.47
CA ASP A 294 25.18 -3.40 13.71
C ASP A 294 25.24 -4.71 12.90
N PHE A 295 24.30 -4.90 11.97
CA PHE A 295 24.21 -6.06 11.10
C PHE A 295 24.05 -5.65 9.63
N GLN A 296 24.10 -6.64 8.74
CA GLN A 296 23.81 -6.48 7.31
C GLN A 296 22.72 -7.44 6.85
N VAL A 297 21.97 -6.98 5.85
CA VAL A 297 20.89 -7.72 5.22
C VAL A 297 21.25 -7.95 3.77
N HIS A 298 20.96 -9.16 3.30
CA HIS A 298 21.34 -9.60 1.94
C HIS A 298 20.12 -9.97 1.11
N CYS A 299 18.99 -10.25 1.74
CA CYS A 299 17.78 -10.73 1.10
C CYS A 299 16.62 -9.78 1.37
N GLY A 300 15.58 -9.88 0.54
CA GLY A 300 14.32 -9.17 0.70
C GLY A 300 13.15 -10.14 0.71
N LEU A 301 12.03 -9.74 1.31
CA LEU A 301 10.78 -10.49 1.27
C LEU A 301 9.63 -9.49 1.16
N ILE A 302 8.78 -9.65 0.14
CA ILE A 302 7.52 -8.91 0.05
C ILE A 302 6.40 -9.90 0.34
N VAL A 303 5.56 -9.61 1.33
CA VAL A 303 4.44 -10.50 1.69
C VAL A 303 3.14 -9.79 1.35
N VAL A 304 2.39 -10.34 0.39
CA VAL A 304 1.09 -9.81 -0.01
C VAL A 304 -0.01 -10.59 0.70
N ALA A 305 -0.66 -9.96 1.67
CA ALA A 305 -1.79 -10.46 2.44
C ALA A 305 -3.13 -10.10 1.79
N TYR A 306 -4.11 -10.99 1.90
CA TYR A 306 -5.44 -10.83 1.30
C TYR A 306 -6.55 -10.71 2.32
N LYS A 307 -7.53 -9.87 2.01
CA LYS A 307 -8.64 -9.53 2.92
C LYS A 307 -9.57 -10.71 3.19
N ASP A 308 -9.66 -11.66 2.26
CA ASP A 308 -10.52 -12.82 2.33
C ASP A 308 -9.94 -13.98 3.16
N GLY A 309 -8.72 -13.84 3.68
CA GLY A 309 -8.03 -14.91 4.40
C GLY A 309 -7.37 -15.96 3.51
N SER A 310 -7.40 -15.78 2.18
CA SER A 310 -6.65 -16.67 1.28
C SER A 310 -5.15 -16.59 1.56
N PRO A 311 -4.37 -17.67 1.36
CA PRO A 311 -2.95 -17.69 1.69
C PRO A 311 -2.17 -16.55 1.02
N ALA A 312 -1.43 -15.79 1.82
CA ALA A 312 -0.55 -14.74 1.36
C ALA A 312 0.48 -15.26 0.35
N HIS A 313 0.97 -14.36 -0.52
CA HIS A 313 2.06 -14.69 -1.43
C HIS A 313 3.38 -14.09 -0.93
N PRO A 314 4.33 -14.92 -0.43
CA PRO A 314 5.68 -14.48 -0.11
C PRO A 314 6.56 -14.43 -1.37
N HIS A 315 7.01 -13.22 -1.73
CA HIS A 315 7.94 -13.00 -2.82
C HIS A 315 9.35 -12.81 -2.26
N PHE A 316 10.08 -13.92 -2.13
CA PHE A 316 11.47 -13.90 -1.67
C PHE A 316 12.40 -13.33 -2.75
N MET A 317 13.29 -12.43 -2.35
CA MET A 317 14.33 -11.83 -3.17
C MET A 317 15.68 -12.26 -2.64
N ASP A 318 16.38 -13.09 -3.42
CA ASP A 318 17.74 -13.50 -3.10
C ASP A 318 18.76 -12.34 -3.31
N PRO A 319 20.03 -12.50 -2.89
CA PRO A 319 21.01 -11.42 -3.00
C PRO A 319 21.29 -10.94 -4.43
N GLU A 320 21.19 -11.82 -5.43
CA GLU A 320 21.38 -11.45 -6.83
C GLU A 320 20.23 -10.57 -7.30
N LEU A 321 18.99 -10.97 -7.01
CA LEU A 321 17.80 -10.23 -7.36
C LEU A 321 17.74 -8.87 -6.63
N CYS A 322 18.08 -8.84 -5.34
CA CYS A 322 18.23 -7.59 -4.59
C CYS A 322 19.25 -6.64 -5.23
N SER A 323 20.38 -7.17 -5.69
CA SER A 323 21.41 -6.37 -6.39
C SER A 323 20.91 -5.82 -7.73
N GLN A 324 20.13 -6.60 -8.48
CA GLN A 324 19.51 -6.13 -9.72
C GLN A 324 18.51 -4.99 -9.47
N TYR A 325 17.65 -5.11 -8.46
CA TYR A 325 16.70 -4.05 -8.09
C TYR A 325 17.38 -2.85 -7.43
N TRP A 326 18.49 -3.04 -6.73
CA TRP A 326 19.31 -1.94 -6.21
C TRP A 326 19.84 -1.04 -7.32
N ASN A 327 20.38 -1.62 -8.40
CA ASN A 327 20.83 -0.83 -9.55
C ASN A 327 19.67 -0.03 -10.19
N LYS A 328 18.48 -0.62 -10.27
CA LYS A 328 17.27 0.09 -10.74
C LYS A 328 16.86 1.21 -9.78
N TRP A 329 16.93 0.98 -8.47
CA TRP A 329 16.66 1.99 -7.45
C TRP A 329 17.62 3.17 -7.57
N LEU A 330 18.92 2.93 -7.76
CA LEU A 330 19.90 4.01 -7.94
C LEU A 330 19.55 4.90 -9.14
N LEU A 331 19.11 4.31 -10.26
CA LEU A 331 18.64 5.08 -11.42
C LEU A 331 17.41 5.94 -11.09
N ARG A 332 16.49 5.42 -10.28
CA ARG A 332 15.31 6.17 -9.82
C ARG A 332 15.70 7.30 -8.89
N LEU A 333 16.65 7.08 -8.00
CA LEU A 333 17.17 8.11 -7.12
C LEU A 333 17.89 9.20 -7.91
N GLU A 334 18.70 8.85 -8.90
CA GLU A 334 19.33 9.83 -9.80
C GLU A 334 18.29 10.64 -10.59
N GLU A 335 17.27 9.99 -11.13
CA GLU A 335 16.16 10.68 -11.81
C GLU A 335 15.47 11.69 -10.88
N TYR A 336 15.30 11.32 -9.60
CA TYR A 336 14.71 12.21 -8.59
C TYR A 336 15.60 13.42 -8.33
N MET A 337 16.90 13.20 -8.16
CA MET A 337 17.90 14.26 -7.88
C MET A 337 18.12 15.16 -9.10
N ASP A 338 18.02 14.63 -10.33
CA ASP A 338 18.10 15.44 -11.55
C ASP A 338 16.85 16.33 -11.75
N LYS A 339 15.71 15.97 -11.12
CA LYS A 339 14.44 16.72 -11.20
C LYS A 339 14.26 17.81 -10.12
N ASN A 340 14.97 17.75 -8.99
CA ASN A 340 14.73 18.58 -7.79
C ASN A 340 16.00 19.32 -7.36
#